data_AF-A0A381U1M8-F1
#
_entry.id   AF-A0A381U1M8-F1
#
_cell.length_a   1.000
_cell.length_b   1.000
_cell.length_c   1.000
_cell.angle_alpha   90.00
_cell.angle_beta   90.00
_cell.angle_gamma   90.00
#
_symmetry.space_group_name_H-M   'P 1'
#
loop_
_entity.id
_entity.type
_entity.pdbx_description
1 polymer ?
#
loop_
_entity_poly.entity_id
_entity_poly.type
_entity_poly.pdbx_seq_one_letter_code
_entity_poly.pdbx_strand_id
1 'polypeptide(L)'
;MKIGQVRMILFVRGAVVLVLLVTGTWTYVDATQSLPVLIRAESIYTVTNGVIRNGEILIRDGKIQEVGVGIPIPTTVKEYAAEYVIPGMIDAHAHLGLDRSGRNRIPGPVTSEWKAVEHLNLNDPMIQVALSGGVTSLVTRPGSGVISSGQSVALKMKSRPGDESMVLKPYVDLKMAVRPLIGIRPGESPQTVMGWYATADEHYRQASEYMETWDAYRSGGIDQRPQVDERLEALAAVIRGDVMAHVHSHYPSEIMMVMRLARKYGFIDRLALGHAEEVFPLVELLSGTKIIPVVGPMMIVQYYGDPEPHHIIKELMEAGVSASVQTDMSRQHFKDFREYGAFLTRHGLKEEHALEALTINGAKAMMLDDRIGSIEPGKDADLVLLDGHFFDLTADRIERVFVDGVLEYEREEVLQQDQLRLVGPFEAIENEFGPEDSTYAIINAHVFTVNNGDIPNATVVVKDGKFVRVDSGRTVPPGMPVMDIGGRIVHPGYVLARAYPNDWIGDLKWQVQNDEIIEPIVPEMNAVFAVDPWFPSYKVNMDMGVTAINVTPGRANLVGGNGVVVKTVGMDIEKMVRR
;
A
#
# COMPACT_ATOMS: atom_id res chain seq x y z
N MET A 1 33.56 -60.03 -30.97
CA MET A 1 33.44 -59.43 -29.61
C MET A 1 34.48 -58.31 -29.52
N LYS A 2 34.17 -57.10 -30.01
CA LYS A 2 33.48 -55.97 -29.35
C LYS A 2 34.32 -55.34 -28.22
N ILE A 3 34.76 -54.07 -28.22
CA ILE A 3 34.78 -52.95 -29.19
C ILE A 3 36.02 -52.11 -28.83
N GLY A 4 36.86 -51.77 -29.82
CA GLY A 4 38.14 -51.09 -29.64
C GLY A 4 38.07 -49.57 -29.79
N GLN A 5 38.93 -48.87 -29.06
CA GLN A 5 39.28 -47.47 -29.27
C GLN A 5 40.16 -47.33 -30.52
N VAL A 6 39.80 -46.40 -31.42
CA VAL A 6 40.60 -46.05 -32.59
C VAL A 6 41.01 -44.58 -32.50
N ARG A 7 42.33 -44.35 -32.51
CA ARG A 7 42.98 -43.08 -32.81
C ARG A 7 42.99 -42.86 -34.34
N MET A 8 42.73 -41.65 -34.79
CA MET A 8 42.99 -41.19 -36.17
C MET A 8 43.49 -39.73 -36.09
N ILE A 9 44.80 -39.50 -36.15
CA ILE A 9 45.60 -39.13 -37.33
C ILE A 9 45.04 -37.92 -38.08
N LEU A 10 45.60 -36.74 -37.79
CA LEU A 10 45.55 -35.56 -38.66
C LEU A 10 46.77 -35.60 -39.59
N PHE A 11 46.53 -35.49 -40.90
CA PHE A 11 47.57 -35.30 -41.91
C PHE A 11 48.01 -33.83 -41.92
N VAL A 12 49.32 -33.61 -41.81
CA VAL A 12 49.98 -32.31 -42.06
C VAL A 12 50.20 -32.16 -43.57
N ARG A 13 49.74 -31.03 -44.15
CA ARG A 13 50.32 -30.45 -45.36
C ARG A 13 50.20 -28.93 -45.33
N GLY A 14 51.35 -28.25 -45.44
CA GLY A 14 51.43 -26.95 -46.12
C GLY A 14 51.87 -25.75 -45.29
N ALA A 15 53.18 -25.52 -45.32
CA ALA A 15 53.84 -24.20 -45.40
C ALA A 15 53.72 -23.19 -44.24
N VAL A 16 54.90 -22.93 -43.68
CA VAL A 16 55.28 -21.76 -42.88
C VAL A 16 54.89 -20.45 -43.59
N VAL A 17 54.17 -19.58 -42.87
CA VAL A 17 54.12 -18.14 -43.18
C VAL A 17 54.36 -17.35 -41.89
N LEU A 18 55.34 -16.45 -42.01
CA LEU A 18 55.77 -15.38 -41.12
C LEU A 18 54.71 -14.89 -40.11
N VAL A 19 55.02 -14.96 -38.80
CA VAL A 19 54.26 -14.26 -37.76
C VAL A 19 54.68 -12.79 -37.77
N LEU A 20 53.82 -11.93 -38.32
CA LEU A 20 53.84 -10.49 -38.07
C LEU A 20 53.14 -10.24 -36.72
N LEU A 21 53.92 -9.82 -35.72
CA LEU A 21 53.40 -9.30 -34.46
C LEU A 21 52.64 -7.99 -34.73
N VAL A 22 51.32 -8.07 -34.82
CA VAL A 22 50.44 -6.91 -34.70
C VAL A 22 49.99 -6.84 -33.24
N THR A 23 50.59 -5.94 -32.47
CA THR A 23 50.07 -5.55 -31.15
C THR A 23 48.82 -4.70 -31.35
N GLY A 24 47.69 -5.36 -31.63
CA GLY A 24 46.37 -4.74 -31.58
C GLY A 24 45.90 -4.74 -30.13
N THR A 25 45.89 -3.57 -29.49
CA THR A 25 45.09 -3.35 -28.28
C THR A 25 43.63 -3.56 -28.63
N TRP A 26 43.06 -4.69 -28.23
CA TRP A 26 41.61 -4.88 -28.22
C TRP A 26 41.04 -3.99 -27.13
N THR A 27 40.69 -2.77 -27.49
CA THR A 27 39.71 -2.00 -26.71
C THR A 27 38.38 -2.73 -26.86
N TYR A 28 37.93 -3.39 -25.80
CA TYR A 28 36.50 -3.66 -25.64
C TYR A 28 35.81 -2.30 -25.61
N VAL A 29 35.27 -1.88 -26.76
CA VAL A 29 34.31 -0.80 -26.82
C VAL A 29 32.98 -1.44 -26.47
N ASP A 30 32.56 -1.25 -25.22
CA ASP A 30 31.18 -1.53 -24.81
C ASP A 30 30.29 -0.45 -25.45
N ALA A 31 29.94 -0.65 -26.72
CA ALA A 31 29.14 0.26 -27.52
C ALA A 31 27.79 -0.38 -27.86
N THR A 32 26.91 -0.39 -26.87
CA THR A 32 25.52 -0.02 -27.10
C THR A 32 25.14 1.01 -26.03
N GLN A 33 25.66 2.24 -26.15
CA GLN A 33 24.98 3.37 -25.50
C GLN A 33 23.58 3.44 -26.10
N SER A 34 22.56 3.17 -25.30
CA SER A 34 21.17 3.35 -25.71
C SER A 34 20.99 4.81 -26.14
N LEU A 35 20.24 5.04 -27.21
CA LEU A 35 19.89 6.39 -27.64
C LEU A 35 19.23 7.13 -26.47
N PRO A 36 19.56 8.41 -26.23
CA PRO A 36 18.85 9.21 -25.24
C PRO A 36 17.34 9.21 -25.53
N VAL A 37 16.53 9.19 -24.49
CA VAL A 37 15.08 9.21 -24.60
C VAL A 37 14.59 10.64 -24.34
N LEU A 38 13.73 11.15 -25.21
CA LEU A 38 13.02 12.40 -25.03
C LEU A 38 11.54 12.10 -24.79
N ILE A 39 10.97 12.65 -23.72
CA ILE A 39 9.55 12.56 -23.43
C ILE A 39 8.97 13.96 -23.47
N ARG A 40 7.93 14.16 -24.29
CA ARG A 40 7.13 15.39 -24.33
C ARG A 40 5.80 15.16 -23.66
N ALA A 41 5.36 16.12 -22.85
CA ALA A 41 4.05 16.02 -22.22
C ALA A 41 3.34 17.36 -22.10
N GLU A 42 2.01 17.33 -22.18
CA GLU A 42 1.20 18.52 -21.92
C GLU A 42 1.38 18.98 -20.46
N SER A 43 1.50 18.03 -19.52
CA SER A 43 1.71 18.30 -18.10
C SER A 43 2.70 17.31 -17.46
N ILE A 44 3.81 17.82 -16.92
CA ILE A 44 4.77 17.04 -16.13
C ILE A 44 4.61 17.44 -14.66
N TYR A 45 4.18 16.50 -13.83
CA TYR A 45 4.06 16.67 -12.39
C TYR A 45 5.36 16.25 -11.73
N THR A 46 6.16 17.23 -11.34
CA THR A 46 7.51 16.95 -10.80
C THR A 46 7.50 16.51 -9.34
N VAL A 47 6.36 16.65 -8.65
CA VAL A 47 6.17 16.53 -7.20
C VAL A 47 6.79 17.68 -6.43
N THR A 48 8.10 17.89 -6.55
CA THR A 48 8.85 18.85 -5.72
C THR A 48 8.94 20.26 -6.30
N ASN A 49 8.78 20.43 -7.62
CA ASN A 49 8.94 21.71 -8.33
C ASN A 49 7.67 22.11 -9.11
N GLY A 50 6.51 21.63 -8.66
CA GLY A 50 5.21 21.93 -9.29
C GLY A 50 4.99 21.22 -10.63
N VAL A 51 4.14 21.82 -11.46
CA VAL A 51 3.72 21.26 -12.76
C VAL A 51 4.32 22.06 -13.91
N ILE A 52 5.02 21.39 -14.82
CA ILE A 52 5.56 21.99 -16.04
C ILE A 52 4.58 21.71 -17.19
N ARG A 53 4.08 22.77 -17.84
CA ARG A 53 3.16 22.66 -18.98
C ARG A 53 3.92 22.68 -20.29
N ASN A 54 3.52 21.84 -21.25
CA ASN A 54 4.20 21.64 -22.54
C ASN A 54 5.70 21.35 -22.35
N GLY A 55 5.98 20.45 -21.42
CA GLY A 55 7.33 20.16 -20.96
C GLY A 55 8.01 19.04 -21.72
N GLU A 56 9.32 18.97 -21.52
CA GLU A 56 10.24 17.98 -22.08
C GLU A 56 11.06 17.36 -20.94
N ILE A 57 11.30 16.05 -21.02
CA ILE A 57 12.22 15.31 -20.15
C ILE A 57 13.25 14.62 -21.05
N LEU A 58 14.53 14.95 -20.86
CA LEU A 58 15.64 14.27 -21.51
C LEU A 58 16.25 13.24 -20.56
N ILE A 59 16.28 11.99 -20.99
CA ILE A 59 16.79 10.85 -20.23
C ILE A 59 18.07 10.34 -20.90
N ARG A 60 19.09 10.09 -20.09
CA ARG A 60 20.36 9.53 -20.53
C ARG A 60 20.95 8.62 -19.47
N ASP A 61 21.48 7.47 -19.89
CA ASP A 61 22.14 6.50 -19.02
C ASP A 61 21.29 6.14 -17.77
N GLY A 62 19.97 6.00 -18.01
CA GLY A 62 18.96 5.66 -17.02
C GLY A 62 18.57 6.75 -16.01
N LYS A 63 19.06 7.98 -16.21
CA LYS A 63 18.79 9.13 -15.34
C LYS A 63 18.11 10.28 -16.08
N ILE A 64 17.38 11.09 -15.33
CA ILE A 64 16.83 12.36 -15.81
C ILE A 64 18.01 13.31 -15.97
N GLN A 65 18.36 13.66 -17.21
CA GLN A 65 19.42 14.61 -17.49
C GLN A 65 18.91 16.05 -17.33
N GLU A 66 17.73 16.33 -17.89
CA GLU A 66 17.13 17.66 -17.89
C GLU A 66 15.61 17.55 -17.98
N VAL A 67 14.90 18.48 -17.34
CA VAL A 67 13.43 18.59 -17.39
C VAL A 67 13.06 20.07 -17.42
N GLY A 68 12.17 20.47 -18.34
CA GLY A 68 11.84 21.88 -18.53
C GLY A 68 11.02 22.15 -19.78
N VAL A 69 11.08 23.39 -20.27
CA VAL A 69 10.45 23.81 -21.53
C VAL A 69 11.54 24.33 -22.47
N GLY A 70 11.61 23.79 -23.69
CA GLY A 70 12.61 24.18 -24.68
C GLY A 70 14.03 23.77 -24.29
N ILE A 71 14.18 22.58 -23.70
CA ILE A 71 15.48 22.06 -23.26
C ILE A 71 16.36 21.74 -24.48
N PRO A 72 17.71 21.79 -24.36
CA PRO A 72 18.60 21.38 -25.44
C PRO A 72 18.46 19.89 -25.75
N ILE A 73 17.99 19.57 -26.97
CA ILE A 73 17.77 18.19 -27.42
C ILE A 73 18.90 17.77 -28.37
N PRO A 74 19.57 16.62 -28.15
CA PRO A 74 20.52 16.05 -29.10
C PRO A 74 19.90 15.76 -30.47
N THR A 75 20.70 15.72 -31.53
CA THR A 75 20.22 15.45 -32.89
C THR A 75 19.58 14.07 -33.07
N THR A 76 19.85 13.13 -32.18
CA THR A 76 19.31 11.76 -32.25
C THR A 76 18.82 11.33 -30.89
N VAL A 77 17.51 11.18 -30.77
CA VAL A 77 16.80 10.74 -29.57
C VAL A 77 15.69 9.77 -29.95
N LYS A 78 15.27 8.92 -29.01
CA LYS A 78 14.01 8.18 -29.12
C LYS A 78 12.92 9.00 -28.44
N GLU A 79 11.88 9.35 -29.18
CA GLU A 79 10.86 10.29 -28.71
C GLU A 79 9.57 9.59 -28.30
N TYR A 80 8.96 10.08 -27.22
CA TYR A 80 7.65 9.68 -26.72
C TYR A 80 6.81 10.92 -26.40
N ALA A 81 5.50 10.79 -26.52
CA ALA A 81 4.54 11.81 -26.12
C ALA A 81 3.53 11.22 -25.12
N ALA A 82 3.01 12.05 -24.22
CA ALA A 82 1.92 11.74 -23.30
C ALA A 82 1.13 13.01 -22.97
N GLU A 83 -0.10 12.87 -22.49
CA GLU A 83 -0.82 14.04 -21.94
C GLU A 83 -0.25 14.40 -20.56
N TYR A 84 -0.06 13.40 -19.70
CA TYR A 84 0.43 13.56 -18.33
C TYR A 84 1.66 12.70 -18.08
N VAL A 85 2.61 13.24 -17.32
CA VAL A 85 3.75 12.49 -16.78
C VAL A 85 3.86 12.72 -15.29
N ILE A 86 3.95 11.63 -14.53
CA ILE A 86 4.24 11.62 -13.08
C ILE A 86 5.49 10.78 -12.82
N PRO A 87 6.22 10.95 -11.70
CA PRO A 87 7.27 10.01 -11.34
C PRO A 87 6.66 8.64 -11.04
N GLY A 88 7.46 7.60 -11.21
CA GLY A 88 7.12 6.25 -10.80
C GLY A 88 6.65 6.20 -9.36
N MET A 89 5.50 5.56 -9.13
CA MET A 89 4.93 5.44 -7.78
C MET A 89 5.71 4.43 -6.94
N ILE A 90 5.67 4.65 -5.62
CA ILE A 90 6.48 3.95 -4.65
C ILE A 90 5.58 3.37 -3.55
N ASP A 91 5.55 2.04 -3.45
CA ASP A 91 4.93 1.38 -2.30
C ASP A 91 5.98 1.11 -1.22
N ALA A 92 5.97 1.94 -0.17
CA ALA A 92 6.97 1.88 0.89
C ALA A 92 6.79 0.67 1.84
N HIS A 93 5.67 -0.06 1.77
CA HIS A 93 5.44 -1.25 2.58
C HIS A 93 4.55 -2.28 1.88
N ALA A 94 5.22 -3.31 1.38
CA ALA A 94 4.60 -4.52 0.86
C ALA A 94 5.33 -5.79 1.38
N HIS A 95 4.80 -6.92 0.97
CA HIS A 95 5.38 -8.26 1.11
C HIS A 95 5.53 -8.96 -0.25
N LEU A 96 5.39 -8.21 -1.35
CA LEU A 96 5.47 -8.69 -2.73
C LEU A 96 6.83 -9.34 -3.01
N GLY A 97 6.84 -10.47 -3.72
CA GLY A 97 8.08 -11.13 -4.12
C GLY A 97 8.87 -11.73 -2.95
N LEU A 98 8.34 -11.77 -1.72
CA LEU A 98 8.93 -12.56 -0.64
C LEU A 98 8.39 -13.98 -0.64
N ASP A 99 9.28 -14.96 -0.62
CA ASP A 99 8.88 -16.35 -0.41
C ASP A 99 8.48 -16.57 1.06
N ARG A 100 7.16 -16.72 1.27
CA ARG A 100 6.55 -16.97 2.59
C ARG A 100 6.17 -18.44 2.79
N SER A 101 6.63 -19.35 1.92
CA SER A 101 6.28 -20.77 1.96
C SER A 101 6.99 -21.54 3.09
N GLY A 102 8.12 -21.04 3.56
CA GLY A 102 8.89 -21.59 4.67
C GLY A 102 8.21 -21.42 6.03
N ARG A 103 7.39 -22.39 6.44
CA ARG A 103 6.78 -22.45 7.79
C ARG A 103 7.73 -23.00 8.86
N ASN A 104 8.93 -22.44 8.96
CA ASN A 104 9.87 -22.80 10.02
C ASN A 104 9.57 -22.01 11.30
N ARG A 105 9.96 -22.61 12.44
CA ARG A 105 9.88 -21.99 13.77
C ARG A 105 10.71 -20.70 13.80
N ILE A 106 10.08 -19.56 14.08
CA ILE A 106 10.80 -18.34 14.43
C ILE A 106 11.52 -18.59 15.78
N PRO A 107 12.84 -18.35 15.86
CA PRO A 107 13.66 -18.76 17.00
C PRO A 107 13.48 -17.89 18.26
N GLY A 108 12.94 -16.69 18.12
CA GLY A 108 12.72 -15.79 19.24
C GLY A 108 12.14 -14.44 18.80
N PRO A 109 11.99 -13.49 19.75
CA PRO A 109 11.33 -12.20 19.49
C PRO A 109 12.15 -11.24 18.62
N VAL A 110 13.44 -11.50 18.39
CA VAL A 110 14.34 -10.63 17.64
C VAL A 110 15.17 -11.47 16.67
N THR A 111 14.92 -11.27 15.37
CA THR A 111 15.63 -11.90 14.25
C THR A 111 16.17 -10.84 13.28
N SER A 112 16.79 -9.79 13.82
CA SER A 112 17.31 -8.64 13.04
C SER A 112 18.35 -9.04 11.99
N GLU A 113 19.00 -10.18 12.16
CA GLU A 113 19.97 -10.76 11.24
C GLU A 113 19.36 -11.34 9.95
N TRP A 114 18.04 -11.63 9.93
CA TRP A 114 17.38 -12.19 8.76
C TRP A 114 17.26 -11.16 7.65
N LYS A 115 17.57 -11.55 6.41
CA LYS A 115 17.63 -10.62 5.27
C LYS A 115 16.59 -11.01 4.23
N ALA A 116 15.65 -10.09 3.97
CA ALA A 116 14.64 -10.27 2.94
C ALA A 116 15.25 -10.56 1.56
N VAL A 117 16.40 -9.94 1.24
CA VAL A 117 17.10 -10.11 -0.05
C VAL A 117 17.51 -11.56 -0.34
N GLU A 118 17.72 -12.38 0.69
CA GLU A 118 18.11 -13.80 0.56
C GLU A 118 16.88 -14.71 0.30
N HIS A 119 15.66 -14.18 0.38
CA HIS A 119 14.40 -14.93 0.30
C HIS A 119 13.40 -14.30 -0.68
N LEU A 120 13.91 -13.82 -1.82
CA LEU A 120 13.09 -13.23 -2.88
C LEU A 120 12.67 -14.25 -3.93
N ASN A 121 11.39 -14.25 -4.27
CA ASN A 121 10.86 -14.77 -5.52
C ASN A 121 10.72 -13.61 -6.52
N LEU A 122 11.80 -13.31 -7.24
CA LEU A 122 11.81 -12.27 -8.27
C LEU A 122 11.03 -12.68 -9.53
N ASN A 123 10.45 -13.87 -9.61
CA ASN A 123 9.56 -14.27 -10.70
C ASN A 123 8.08 -14.16 -10.31
N ASP A 124 7.76 -13.46 -9.22
CA ASP A 124 6.37 -13.22 -8.82
C ASP A 124 5.62 -12.44 -9.92
N PRO A 125 4.55 -13.00 -10.52
CA PRO A 125 3.81 -12.33 -11.59
C PRO A 125 3.20 -10.99 -11.15
N MET A 126 3.00 -10.78 -9.84
CA MET A 126 2.48 -9.51 -9.34
C MET A 126 3.47 -8.34 -9.51
N ILE A 127 4.75 -8.60 -9.78
CA ILE A 127 5.72 -7.56 -10.16
C ILE A 127 5.28 -6.85 -11.46
N GLN A 128 4.87 -7.63 -12.47
CA GLN A 128 4.41 -7.08 -13.75
C GLN A 128 3.06 -6.37 -13.59
N VAL A 129 2.20 -6.87 -12.69
CA VAL A 129 0.92 -6.23 -12.35
C VAL A 129 1.16 -4.86 -11.71
N ALA A 130 2.03 -4.77 -10.69
CA ALA A 130 2.40 -3.52 -10.05
C ALA A 130 3.03 -2.53 -11.06
N LEU A 131 3.94 -3.02 -11.92
CA LEU A 131 4.53 -2.23 -12.99
C LEU A 131 3.46 -1.66 -13.94
N SER A 132 2.50 -2.47 -14.38
CA SER A 132 1.41 -2.02 -15.25
C SER A 132 0.48 -0.99 -14.59
N GLY A 133 0.50 -0.93 -13.26
CA GLY A 133 -0.16 0.08 -12.45
C GLY A 133 0.67 1.33 -12.17
N GLY A 134 1.87 1.45 -12.73
CA GLY A 134 2.74 2.62 -12.56
C GLY A 134 3.59 2.60 -11.29
N VAL A 135 3.60 1.49 -10.54
CA VAL A 135 4.53 1.29 -9.43
C VAL A 135 5.88 0.88 -10.01
N THR A 136 6.89 1.71 -9.81
CA THR A 136 8.26 1.44 -10.33
C THR A 136 9.19 0.94 -9.25
N SER A 137 8.91 1.27 -7.99
CA SER A 137 9.70 0.84 -6.83
C SER A 137 8.80 0.41 -5.68
N LEU A 138 9.28 -0.53 -4.86
CA LEU A 138 8.62 -0.87 -3.61
C LEU A 138 9.62 -1.36 -2.57
N VAL A 139 9.19 -1.42 -1.30
CA VAL A 139 9.90 -2.19 -0.28
C VAL A 139 9.15 -3.46 0.05
N THR A 140 9.84 -4.59 -0.07
CA THR A 140 9.33 -5.86 0.42
C THR A 140 9.99 -6.23 1.75
N ARG A 141 9.16 -6.66 2.70
CA ARG A 141 9.52 -6.69 4.12
C ARG A 141 9.02 -7.96 4.81
N PRO A 142 9.71 -8.43 5.86
CA PRO A 142 9.14 -9.40 6.77
C PRO A 142 7.83 -8.93 7.45
N GLY A 143 7.03 -9.87 7.95
CA GLY A 143 5.76 -9.59 8.63
C GLY A 143 5.93 -9.06 10.07
N SER A 144 4.81 -8.90 10.78
CA SER A 144 4.75 -8.34 12.14
C SER A 144 4.84 -9.38 13.27
N GLY A 145 5.31 -10.60 12.99
CA GLY A 145 5.19 -11.73 13.91
C GLY A 145 5.96 -11.60 15.23
N VAL A 146 7.05 -10.83 15.26
CA VAL A 146 7.94 -10.64 16.41
C VAL A 146 8.43 -9.19 16.50
N ILE A 147 9.20 -8.83 17.53
CA ILE A 147 9.66 -7.45 17.76
C ILE A 147 10.48 -6.93 16.60
N SER A 148 11.43 -7.74 16.10
CA SER A 148 12.21 -7.43 14.89
C SER A 148 12.22 -8.65 13.99
N SER A 149 11.65 -8.52 12.81
CA SER A 149 11.49 -9.64 11.86
C SER A 149 12.57 -9.68 10.78
N GLY A 150 13.53 -8.75 10.81
CA GLY A 150 14.68 -8.73 9.90
C GLY A 150 14.78 -7.47 9.06
N GLN A 151 15.68 -7.53 8.09
CA GLN A 151 16.06 -6.47 7.16
C GLN A 151 15.13 -6.49 5.94
N SER A 152 14.61 -5.34 5.54
CA SER A 152 13.80 -5.18 4.33
C SER A 152 14.65 -4.86 3.11
N VAL A 153 14.12 -5.10 1.91
CA VAL A 153 14.80 -4.85 0.63
C VAL A 153 13.95 -3.99 -0.30
N ALA A 154 14.58 -2.97 -0.89
CA ALA A 154 13.96 -2.13 -1.91
C ALA A 154 14.18 -2.73 -3.29
N LEU A 155 13.12 -2.79 -4.09
CA LEU A 155 13.12 -3.38 -5.44
C LEU A 155 12.64 -2.35 -6.47
N LYS A 156 13.18 -2.42 -7.68
CA LYS A 156 12.64 -1.80 -8.89
C LYS A 156 11.87 -2.83 -9.72
N MET A 157 10.70 -2.45 -10.20
CA MET A 157 9.83 -3.31 -11.00
C MET A 157 10.36 -3.41 -12.43
N LYS A 158 10.24 -4.59 -13.06
CA LYS A 158 10.71 -4.83 -14.43
C LYS A 158 9.74 -5.69 -15.22
N SER A 159 9.71 -5.48 -16.53
CA SER A 159 8.91 -6.26 -17.49
C SER A 159 9.35 -7.72 -17.58
N ARG A 160 10.64 -7.96 -17.37
CA ARG A 160 11.26 -9.28 -17.31
C ARG A 160 11.87 -9.45 -15.93
N PRO A 161 11.03 -9.75 -14.92
CA PRO A 161 11.52 -9.91 -13.57
C PRO A 161 12.29 -11.24 -13.45
N GLY A 162 13.15 -11.38 -12.44
CA GLY A 162 13.83 -12.65 -12.17
C GLY A 162 15.34 -12.56 -11.91
N ASP A 163 15.95 -11.37 -11.95
CA ASP A 163 17.38 -11.20 -11.67
C ASP A 163 17.69 -10.07 -10.67
N GLU A 164 18.92 -10.08 -10.15
CA GLU A 164 19.39 -9.18 -9.09
C GLU A 164 19.41 -7.70 -9.49
N SER A 165 19.31 -7.36 -10.78
CA SER A 165 19.23 -5.96 -11.22
C SER A 165 17.95 -5.25 -10.79
N MET A 166 16.97 -6.00 -10.25
CA MET A 166 15.82 -5.45 -9.56
C MET A 166 16.13 -4.91 -8.16
N VAL A 167 17.23 -5.34 -7.51
CA VAL A 167 17.55 -4.94 -6.14
C VAL A 167 18.08 -3.50 -6.13
N LEU A 168 17.29 -2.57 -5.61
CA LEU A 168 17.67 -1.16 -5.47
C LEU A 168 18.57 -0.93 -4.25
N LYS A 169 18.17 -1.50 -3.10
CA LYS A 169 18.93 -1.45 -1.84
C LYS A 169 18.67 -2.73 -1.04
N PRO A 170 19.67 -3.60 -0.82
CA PRO A 170 19.50 -4.92 -0.21
C PRO A 170 19.10 -4.85 1.27
N TYR A 171 19.47 -3.78 1.96
CA TYR A 171 19.06 -3.47 3.33
C TYR A 171 18.61 -2.02 3.41
N VAL A 172 17.29 -1.79 3.28
CA VAL A 172 16.72 -0.43 3.25
C VAL A 172 16.30 0.07 4.63
N ASP A 173 15.88 -0.84 5.51
CA ASP A 173 15.44 -0.57 6.88
C ASP A 173 15.34 -1.86 7.71
N LEU A 174 15.23 -1.69 9.03
CA LEU A 174 14.93 -2.77 9.95
C LEU A 174 13.43 -2.82 10.26
N LYS A 175 12.77 -3.93 9.94
CA LYS A 175 11.36 -4.15 10.26
C LYS A 175 11.19 -4.55 11.72
N MET A 176 10.44 -3.73 12.45
CA MET A 176 9.97 -4.02 13.80
C MET A 176 8.45 -4.03 13.89
N ALA A 177 7.90 -4.64 14.95
CA ALA A 177 6.47 -4.60 15.23
C ALA A 177 6.17 -4.52 16.73
N VAL A 178 5.13 -3.77 17.10
CA VAL A 178 4.61 -3.72 18.47
C VAL A 178 3.52 -4.77 18.65
N ARG A 179 2.45 -4.71 17.85
CA ARG A 179 1.34 -5.69 17.79
C ARG A 179 0.69 -5.69 16.39
N PRO A 180 0.05 -6.79 15.96
CA PRO A 180 -0.02 -8.08 16.64
C PRO A 180 1.26 -8.91 16.44
N LEU A 181 1.80 -9.50 17.52
CA LEU A 181 2.99 -10.36 17.50
C LEU A 181 2.59 -11.83 17.34
N ILE A 182 2.04 -12.16 16.17
CA ILE A 182 1.46 -13.48 15.88
C ILE A 182 2.46 -14.66 15.94
N GLY A 183 3.76 -14.38 16.06
CA GLY A 183 4.82 -15.38 16.16
C GLY A 183 5.27 -15.69 17.59
N ILE A 184 4.84 -14.91 18.60
CA ILE A 184 5.23 -15.13 20.00
C ILE A 184 4.34 -16.20 20.63
N ARG A 185 4.96 -17.23 21.21
CA ARG A 185 4.21 -18.36 21.82
C ARG A 185 3.85 -18.10 23.27
N PRO A 186 2.83 -18.80 23.80
CA PRO A 186 2.61 -18.87 25.24
C PRO A 186 3.89 -19.29 25.98
N GLY A 187 4.29 -18.50 26.97
CA GLY A 187 5.52 -18.73 27.76
C GLY A 187 6.79 -18.04 27.22
N GLU A 188 6.75 -17.41 26.05
CA GLU A 188 7.84 -16.60 25.51
C GLU A 188 7.60 -15.10 25.76
N SER A 189 8.64 -14.33 26.04
CA SER A 189 8.55 -12.86 26.10
C SER A 189 8.66 -12.26 24.69
N PRO A 190 7.88 -11.23 24.31
CA PRO A 190 6.95 -10.47 25.16
C PRO A 190 5.49 -10.91 25.08
N GLN A 191 4.81 -10.96 26.23
CA GLN A 191 3.34 -11.14 26.32
C GLN A 191 2.59 -9.83 26.59
N THR A 192 3.31 -8.76 26.90
CA THR A 192 2.75 -7.45 27.24
C THR A 192 3.55 -6.35 26.55
N VAL A 193 2.97 -5.15 26.40
CA VAL A 193 3.70 -3.99 25.87
C VAL A 193 4.88 -3.57 26.77
N MET A 194 4.80 -3.82 28.09
CA MET A 194 5.92 -3.62 29.00
C MET A 194 7.05 -4.60 28.74
N GLY A 195 6.71 -5.88 28.56
CA GLY A 195 7.67 -6.92 28.18
C GLY A 195 8.28 -6.64 26.80
N TRP A 196 7.48 -6.09 25.88
CA TRP A 196 7.96 -5.66 24.57
C TRP A 196 9.05 -4.60 24.74
N TYR A 197 8.76 -3.53 25.50
CA TYR A 197 9.73 -2.45 25.70
C TYR A 197 11.00 -2.96 26.36
N ALA A 198 10.89 -3.73 27.45
CA ALA A 198 12.05 -4.29 28.13
C ALA A 198 12.90 -5.18 27.20
N THR A 199 12.26 -5.98 26.34
CA THR A 199 12.96 -6.85 25.39
C THR A 199 13.66 -6.04 24.29
N ALA A 200 12.98 -5.05 23.70
CA ALA A 200 13.57 -4.19 22.67
C ALA A 200 14.72 -3.35 23.26
N ASP A 201 14.51 -2.76 24.43
CA ASP A 201 15.50 -1.96 25.16
C ASP A 201 16.78 -2.76 25.42
N GLU A 202 16.65 -4.01 25.87
CA GLU A 202 17.79 -4.89 26.10
C GLU A 202 18.60 -5.15 24.83
N HIS A 203 17.95 -5.42 23.70
CA HIS A 203 18.66 -5.69 22.43
C HIS A 203 19.33 -4.44 21.87
N TYR A 204 18.70 -3.27 21.96
CA TYR A 204 19.33 -2.02 21.56
C TYR A 204 20.47 -1.62 22.51
N ARG A 205 20.37 -1.90 23.82
CA ARG A 205 21.49 -1.74 24.76
C ARG A 205 22.69 -2.60 24.36
N GLN A 206 22.45 -3.88 24.06
CA GLN A 206 23.50 -4.79 23.58
C GLN A 206 24.12 -4.30 22.26
N ALA A 207 23.31 -3.76 21.34
CA ALA A 207 23.82 -3.19 20.09
C ALA A 207 24.69 -1.95 20.31
N SER A 208 24.32 -1.06 21.25
CA SER A 208 25.17 0.06 21.66
C SER A 208 26.51 -0.40 22.25
N GLU A 209 26.49 -1.37 23.16
CA GLU A 209 27.71 -1.95 23.77
C GLU A 209 28.60 -2.64 22.73
N TYR A 210 27.97 -3.31 21.76
CA TYR A 210 28.66 -3.90 20.61
C TYR A 210 29.36 -2.81 19.77
N MET A 211 28.69 -1.69 19.49
CA MET A 211 29.29 -0.55 18.78
C MET A 211 30.48 0.04 19.55
N GLU A 212 30.32 0.28 20.86
CA GLU A 212 31.39 0.79 21.72
C GLU A 212 32.63 -0.12 21.72
N THR A 213 32.41 -1.44 21.72
CA THR A 213 33.48 -2.43 21.66
C THR A 213 34.22 -2.38 20.31
N TRP A 214 33.49 -2.21 19.20
CA TRP A 214 34.10 -2.03 17.88
C TRP A 214 34.86 -0.72 17.74
N ASP A 215 34.35 0.37 18.30
CA ASP A 215 35.00 1.67 18.26
C ASP A 215 36.27 1.69 19.13
N ALA A 216 36.26 1.00 20.29
CA ALA A 216 37.46 0.77 21.08
C ALA A 216 38.52 -0.02 20.30
N TYR A 217 38.13 -1.06 19.55
CA TYR A 217 39.06 -1.81 18.71
C TYR A 217 39.64 -0.94 17.57
N ARG A 218 38.78 -0.21 16.84
CA ARG A 218 39.18 0.64 15.71
C ARG A 218 40.07 1.81 16.14
N SER A 219 39.91 2.31 17.35
CA SER A 219 40.75 3.37 17.94
C SER A 219 42.02 2.85 18.61
N GLY A 220 42.22 1.53 18.68
CA GLY A 220 43.39 0.91 19.33
C GLY A 220 43.30 0.84 20.86
N GLY A 221 42.12 1.04 21.44
CA GLY A 221 41.87 0.89 22.89
C GLY A 221 41.80 -0.57 23.35
N ILE A 222 41.59 -1.52 22.44
CA ILE A 222 41.71 -2.97 22.69
C ILE A 222 42.42 -3.65 21.52
N ASP A 223 43.22 -4.69 21.80
CA ASP A 223 43.98 -5.43 20.79
C ASP A 223 43.17 -6.56 20.14
N GLN A 224 42.23 -7.13 20.88
CA GLN A 224 41.43 -8.25 20.40
C GLN A 224 40.32 -7.75 19.48
N ARG A 225 40.30 -8.26 18.24
CA ARG A 225 39.22 -8.01 17.30
C ARG A 225 37.90 -8.56 17.85
N PRO A 226 36.84 -7.73 18.00
CA PRO A 226 35.53 -8.20 18.43
C PRO A 226 34.93 -9.19 17.42
N GLN A 227 34.13 -10.13 17.91
CA GLN A 227 33.37 -11.02 17.04
C GLN A 227 32.22 -10.25 16.38
N VAL A 228 31.95 -10.56 15.11
CA VAL A 228 30.78 -10.02 14.42
C VAL A 228 29.56 -10.79 14.90
N ASP A 229 28.56 -10.07 15.42
CA ASP A 229 27.23 -10.58 15.69
C ASP A 229 26.27 -9.93 14.69
N GLU A 230 25.75 -10.70 13.72
CA GLU A 230 24.93 -10.17 12.64
C GLU A 230 23.61 -9.55 13.12
N ARG A 231 23.08 -10.00 14.27
CA ARG A 231 21.85 -9.45 14.85
C ARG A 231 22.12 -8.09 15.45
N LEU A 232 23.21 -7.96 16.22
CA LEU A 232 23.61 -6.69 16.81
C LEU A 232 24.09 -5.71 15.75
N GLU A 233 24.75 -6.18 14.68
CA GLU A 233 25.14 -5.34 13.55
C GLU A 233 23.94 -4.73 12.83
N ALA A 234 22.86 -5.49 12.64
CA ALA A 234 21.62 -4.98 12.05
C ALA A 234 20.95 -3.93 12.95
N LEU A 235 20.90 -4.14 14.26
CA LEU A 235 20.40 -3.13 15.21
C LEU A 235 21.31 -1.89 15.27
N ALA A 236 22.64 -2.09 15.21
CA ALA A 236 23.63 -1.03 15.20
C ALA A 236 23.51 -0.14 13.95
N ALA A 237 23.13 -0.70 12.79
CA ALA A 237 22.88 0.09 11.57
C ALA A 237 21.75 1.13 11.76
N VAL A 238 20.73 0.82 12.57
CA VAL A 238 19.68 1.78 12.96
C VAL A 238 20.24 2.87 13.87
N ILE A 239 21.04 2.50 14.89
CA ILE A 239 21.64 3.45 15.84
C ILE A 239 22.59 4.41 15.12
N ARG A 240 23.46 3.89 14.23
CA ARG A 240 24.36 4.71 13.38
C ARG A 240 23.60 5.58 12.40
N GLY A 241 22.40 5.14 12.03
CA GLY A 241 21.54 5.85 11.11
C GLY A 241 21.82 5.57 9.64
N ASP A 242 22.34 4.39 9.35
CA ASP A 242 22.58 3.87 8.00
C ASP A 242 21.24 3.51 7.31
N VAL A 243 20.24 3.15 8.12
CA VAL A 243 18.90 2.76 7.70
C VAL A 243 17.83 3.28 8.68
N MET A 244 16.58 3.30 8.23
CA MET A 244 15.43 3.59 9.10
C MET A 244 15.10 2.38 9.99
N ALA A 245 14.53 2.65 11.17
CA ALA A 245 13.67 1.68 11.83
C ALA A 245 12.26 1.87 11.28
N HIS A 246 11.64 0.79 10.80
CA HIS A 246 10.25 0.83 10.38
C HIS A 246 9.41 -0.05 11.28
N VAL A 247 8.52 0.59 12.02
CA VAL A 247 7.87 -0.03 13.17
C VAL A 247 6.38 -0.11 12.89
N HIS A 248 5.89 -1.34 12.80
CA HIS A 248 4.46 -1.64 12.74
C HIS A 248 3.82 -1.27 14.07
N SER A 249 2.95 -0.26 14.04
CA SER A 249 2.23 0.25 15.21
C SER A 249 0.90 0.86 14.79
N HIS A 250 -0.18 0.56 15.52
CA HIS A 250 -1.51 1.09 15.20
C HIS A 250 -1.91 2.22 16.15
N TYR A 251 -1.70 2.02 17.46
CA TYR A 251 -2.27 2.89 18.49
C TYR A 251 -1.31 4.01 18.94
N PRO A 252 -1.84 5.17 19.38
CA PRO A 252 -1.03 6.27 19.90
C PRO A 252 -0.05 5.85 21.01
N SER A 253 -0.50 5.01 21.94
CA SER A 253 0.33 4.55 23.05
C SER A 253 1.53 3.70 22.61
N GLU A 254 1.38 2.93 21.53
CA GLU A 254 2.45 2.13 20.92
C GLU A 254 3.45 3.05 20.23
N ILE A 255 2.96 4.01 19.44
CA ILE A 255 3.80 5.01 18.76
C ILE A 255 4.63 5.79 19.78
N MET A 256 4.02 6.28 20.86
CA MET A 256 4.75 6.97 21.93
C MET A 256 5.81 6.08 22.60
N MET A 257 5.52 4.79 22.78
CA MET A 257 6.48 3.83 23.33
C MET A 257 7.69 3.64 22.39
N VAL A 258 7.44 3.50 21.09
CA VAL A 258 8.49 3.41 20.06
C VAL A 258 9.33 4.69 20.02
N MET A 259 8.68 5.86 20.11
CA MET A 259 9.38 7.14 20.18
C MET A 259 10.28 7.24 21.42
N ARG A 260 9.88 6.70 22.58
CA ARG A 260 10.75 6.66 23.78
C ARG A 260 12.00 5.83 23.54
N LEU A 261 11.86 4.65 22.92
CA LEU A 261 12.99 3.79 22.56
C LEU A 261 13.91 4.52 21.57
N ALA A 262 13.34 5.11 20.52
CA ALA A 262 14.08 5.82 19.48
C ALA A 262 14.85 7.03 20.03
N ARG A 263 14.27 7.79 20.98
CA ARG A 263 14.97 8.88 21.67
C ARG A 263 16.12 8.36 22.54
N LYS A 264 15.92 7.25 23.26
CA LYS A 264 16.95 6.66 24.13
C LYS A 264 18.21 6.26 23.36
N TYR A 265 18.03 5.71 22.15
CA TYR A 265 19.13 5.19 21.33
C TYR A 265 19.49 6.09 20.12
N GLY A 266 18.97 7.32 20.07
CA GLY A 266 19.41 8.33 19.11
C GLY A 266 18.92 8.16 17.65
N PHE A 267 17.86 7.37 17.40
CA PHE A 267 17.33 7.14 16.06
C PHE A 267 15.93 7.73 15.81
N ILE A 268 15.46 8.66 16.65
CA ILE A 268 14.13 9.30 16.52
C ILE A 268 13.87 9.94 15.15
N ASP A 269 14.92 10.48 14.52
CA ASP A 269 14.85 11.12 13.19
C ASP A 269 14.88 10.12 12.03
N ARG A 270 14.94 8.82 12.32
CA ARG A 270 15.03 7.73 11.34
C ARG A 270 13.97 6.67 11.62
N LEU A 271 12.75 7.13 11.88
CA LEU A 271 11.62 6.30 12.24
C LEU A 271 10.51 6.40 11.19
N ALA A 272 10.19 5.27 10.57
CA ALA A 272 8.97 5.09 9.80
C ALA A 272 7.93 4.35 10.66
N LEU A 273 6.69 4.83 10.68
CA LEU A 273 5.59 4.19 11.42
C LEU A 273 4.68 3.47 10.43
N GLY A 274 4.77 2.15 10.36
CA GLY A 274 3.93 1.35 9.48
C GLY A 274 2.52 1.20 10.04
N HIS A 275 1.52 1.22 9.14
CA HIS A 275 0.08 1.29 9.42
C HIS A 275 -0.34 2.61 10.03
N ALA A 276 0.05 2.89 11.28
CA ALA A 276 -0.20 4.16 11.97
C ALA A 276 -1.66 4.66 11.87
N GLU A 277 -2.62 3.73 11.84
CA GLU A 277 -4.02 4.00 11.50
C GLU A 277 -4.71 4.89 12.54
N GLU A 278 -4.30 4.84 13.80
CA GLU A 278 -4.81 5.71 14.86
C GLU A 278 -3.80 6.80 15.27
N VAL A 279 -2.93 7.27 14.37
CA VAL A 279 -1.93 8.30 14.69
C VAL A 279 -2.51 9.70 14.87
N PHE A 280 -3.76 9.94 14.47
CA PHE A 280 -4.42 11.25 14.49
C PHE A 280 -4.31 12.03 15.82
N PRO A 281 -4.32 11.43 17.04
CA PRO A 281 -4.13 12.18 18.29
C PRO A 281 -2.71 12.69 18.49
N LEU A 282 -1.75 12.21 17.69
CA LEU A 282 -0.32 12.54 17.79
C LEU A 282 0.14 13.50 16.69
N VAL A 283 -0.75 14.01 15.83
CA VAL A 283 -0.38 14.89 14.70
C VAL A 283 0.46 16.09 15.16
N GLU A 284 0.04 16.79 16.22
CA GLU A 284 0.80 17.92 16.78
C GLU A 284 2.18 17.48 17.30
N LEU A 285 2.27 16.30 17.92
CA LEU A 285 3.52 15.75 18.45
C LEU A 285 4.50 15.36 17.34
N LEU A 286 3.98 14.95 16.17
CA LEU A 286 4.78 14.57 15.01
C LEU A 286 5.21 15.78 14.16
N SER A 287 4.50 16.91 14.26
CA SER A 287 4.84 18.13 13.52
C SER A 287 6.27 18.59 13.82
N GLY A 288 7.01 18.91 12.76
CA GLY A 288 8.43 19.31 12.84
C GLY A 288 9.42 18.17 13.10
N THR A 289 8.95 16.93 13.24
CA THR A 289 9.84 15.75 13.32
C THR A 289 10.18 15.22 11.92
N LYS A 290 11.18 14.33 11.84
CA LYS A 290 11.49 13.56 10.62
C LYS A 290 10.82 12.18 10.59
N ILE A 291 9.88 11.94 11.50
CA ILE A 291 9.13 10.68 11.56
C ILE A 291 8.17 10.63 10.38
N ILE A 292 8.12 9.50 9.68
CA ILE A 292 7.25 9.34 8.50
C ILE A 292 6.24 8.22 8.76
N PRO A 293 4.97 8.56 9.03
CA PRO A 293 3.88 7.59 8.97
C PRO A 293 3.73 7.03 7.56
N VAL A 294 3.77 5.71 7.44
CA VAL A 294 3.48 4.94 6.23
C VAL A 294 2.13 4.28 6.47
N VAL A 295 1.07 4.98 6.05
CA VAL A 295 -0.31 4.69 6.45
C VAL A 295 -0.98 3.77 5.43
N GLY A 296 -1.75 2.81 5.91
CA GLY A 296 -2.53 1.89 5.07
C GLY A 296 -2.55 0.46 5.60
N PRO A 297 -3.41 -0.42 5.05
CA PRO A 297 -4.30 -0.15 3.91
C PRO A 297 -5.53 0.70 4.25
N MET A 298 -5.79 0.99 5.53
CA MET A 298 -6.85 1.90 5.96
C MET A 298 -6.31 3.31 6.13
N MET A 299 -6.84 4.26 5.35
CA MET A 299 -6.38 5.65 5.32
C MET A 299 -7.37 6.64 5.94
N ILE A 300 -8.63 6.21 6.03
CA ILE A 300 -9.73 6.92 6.65
C ILE A 300 -10.31 5.98 7.70
N VAL A 301 -10.34 6.42 8.95
CA VAL A 301 -10.78 5.58 10.06
C VAL A 301 -11.80 6.33 10.91
N GLN A 302 -12.85 5.63 11.32
CA GLN A 302 -13.77 6.14 12.33
C GLN A 302 -13.21 5.81 13.71
N TYR A 303 -13.14 6.79 14.62
CA TYR A 303 -12.78 6.52 16.02
C TYR A 303 -14.02 6.36 16.89
N TYR A 304 -13.92 5.54 17.94
CA TYR A 304 -15.04 5.24 18.82
C TYR A 304 -15.64 6.51 19.44
N GLY A 305 -16.93 6.75 19.18
CA GLY A 305 -17.67 7.89 19.72
C GLY A 305 -17.48 9.21 18.96
N ASP A 306 -16.60 9.25 17.96
CA ASP A 306 -16.55 10.35 17.01
C ASP A 306 -17.57 10.07 15.89
N PRO A 307 -18.43 11.03 15.50
CA PRO A 307 -19.28 10.89 14.32
C PRO A 307 -18.55 11.10 12.99
N GLU A 308 -17.41 11.82 12.98
CA GLU A 308 -16.69 12.17 11.76
C GLU A 308 -15.44 11.30 11.57
N PRO A 309 -15.18 10.79 10.37
CA PRO A 309 -14.01 9.95 10.14
C PRO A 309 -12.73 10.77 10.08
N HIS A 310 -11.66 10.23 10.67
CA HIS A 310 -10.32 10.80 10.60
C HIS A 310 -9.66 10.49 9.26
N HIS A 311 -9.08 11.53 8.66
CA HIS A 311 -8.48 11.46 7.35
C HIS A 311 -6.96 11.53 7.48
N ILE A 312 -6.35 10.41 7.82
CA ILE A 312 -5.02 10.37 8.46
C ILE A 312 -3.93 11.08 7.64
N ILE A 313 -3.80 10.78 6.35
CA ILE A 313 -2.80 11.43 5.48
C ILE A 313 -3.05 12.94 5.38
N LYS A 314 -4.31 13.36 5.26
CA LYS A 314 -4.68 14.76 5.16
C LYS A 314 -4.30 15.51 6.43
N GLU A 315 -4.69 14.99 7.58
CA GLU A 315 -4.40 15.59 8.89
C GLU A 315 -2.89 15.71 9.14
N LEU A 316 -2.11 14.67 8.81
CA LEU A 316 -0.66 14.69 8.92
C LEU A 316 -0.02 15.75 8.01
N MET A 317 -0.37 15.73 6.73
CA MET A 317 0.28 16.60 5.74
C MET A 317 -0.14 18.07 5.89
N GLU A 318 -1.38 18.35 6.30
CA GLU A 318 -1.81 19.72 6.65
C GLU A 318 -1.09 20.27 7.89
N ALA A 319 -0.65 19.40 8.81
CA ALA A 319 0.18 19.75 9.94
C ALA A 319 1.69 19.79 9.62
N GLY A 320 2.07 19.61 8.35
CA GLY A 320 3.46 19.62 7.89
C GLY A 320 4.25 18.33 8.17
N VAL A 321 3.57 17.23 8.52
CA VAL A 321 4.18 15.91 8.69
C VAL A 321 4.19 15.17 7.35
N SER A 322 5.36 14.76 6.88
CA SER A 322 5.45 13.90 5.69
C SER A 322 4.82 12.53 5.98
N ALA A 323 3.92 12.09 5.10
CA ALA A 323 3.25 10.79 5.23
C ALA A 323 3.22 10.08 3.86
N SER A 324 3.34 8.76 3.89
CA SER A 324 3.32 7.88 2.72
C SER A 324 2.11 6.95 2.79
N VAL A 325 1.63 6.50 1.64
CA VAL A 325 0.67 5.40 1.54
C VAL A 325 1.42 4.05 1.51
N GLN A 326 0.79 2.99 2.01
CA GLN A 326 1.17 1.60 1.79
C GLN A 326 0.01 0.71 1.39
N THR A 327 0.28 -0.34 0.62
CA THR A 327 -0.72 -1.37 0.32
C THR A 327 -0.77 -2.50 1.33
N ASP A 328 0.34 -2.78 2.03
CA ASP A 328 0.55 -4.02 2.80
C ASP A 328 0.36 -5.30 1.94
N MET A 329 0.62 -5.19 0.63
CA MET A 329 0.33 -6.24 -0.35
C MET A 329 1.17 -7.49 -0.10
N SER A 330 0.50 -8.62 0.12
CA SER A 330 1.17 -9.93 0.29
C SER A 330 0.86 -10.97 -0.78
N ARG A 331 -0.42 -11.09 -1.15
CA ARG A 331 -0.93 -11.99 -2.21
C ARG A 331 -2.14 -11.42 -2.95
N GLN A 332 -2.61 -10.23 -2.54
CA GLN A 332 -3.83 -9.64 -3.04
C GLN A 332 -3.54 -8.85 -4.32
N HIS A 333 -4.45 -8.95 -5.27
CA HIS A 333 -4.31 -8.50 -6.64
C HIS A 333 -4.69 -7.02 -6.74
N PHE A 334 -3.72 -6.12 -6.57
CA PHE A 334 -3.97 -4.71 -6.76
C PHE A 334 -3.04 -4.16 -7.84
N LYS A 335 -3.60 -3.96 -9.03
CA LYS A 335 -2.89 -3.29 -10.12
C LYS A 335 -2.68 -1.83 -9.76
N ASP A 336 -3.73 -1.14 -9.30
CA ASP A 336 -3.78 0.31 -9.42
C ASP A 336 -3.53 1.05 -8.10
N PHE A 337 -2.27 1.31 -7.77
CA PHE A 337 -1.89 2.10 -6.59
C PHE A 337 -2.48 3.53 -6.58
N ARG A 338 -2.91 4.06 -7.74
CA ARG A 338 -3.54 5.39 -7.85
C ARG A 338 -4.89 5.45 -7.17
N GLU A 339 -5.53 4.29 -6.96
CA GLU A 339 -6.80 4.20 -6.24
C GLU A 339 -6.75 4.83 -4.86
N TYR A 340 -5.64 4.68 -4.13
CA TYR A 340 -5.46 5.32 -2.83
C TYR A 340 -5.44 6.84 -2.95
N GLY A 341 -4.70 7.39 -3.92
CA GLY A 341 -4.65 8.84 -4.14
C GLY A 341 -5.99 9.42 -4.61
N ALA A 342 -6.67 8.74 -5.53
CA ALA A 342 -8.00 9.13 -6.00
C ALA A 342 -9.04 9.05 -4.88
N PHE A 343 -8.97 8.03 -4.02
CA PHE A 343 -9.83 7.90 -2.85
C PHE A 343 -9.60 9.04 -1.87
N LEU A 344 -8.34 9.32 -1.50
CA LEU A 344 -7.98 10.39 -0.57
C LEU A 344 -8.36 11.78 -1.10
N THR A 345 -8.15 12.05 -2.39
CA THR A 345 -8.46 13.35 -3.01
C THR A 345 -9.97 13.61 -3.06
N ARG A 346 -10.77 12.58 -3.37
CA ARG A 346 -12.24 12.67 -3.32
C ARG A 346 -12.81 12.96 -1.93
N HIS A 347 -12.02 12.71 -0.89
CA HIS A 347 -12.39 12.99 0.50
C HIS A 347 -11.62 14.19 1.08
N GLY A 348 -11.02 15.03 0.23
CA GLY A 348 -10.55 16.37 0.59
C GLY A 348 -9.03 16.53 0.74
N LEU A 349 -8.23 15.50 0.46
CA LEU A 349 -6.79 15.66 0.31
C LEU A 349 -6.47 16.45 -0.97
N LYS A 350 -5.48 17.35 -0.92
CA LYS A 350 -4.98 18.03 -2.13
C LYS A 350 -4.30 17.03 -3.06
N GLU A 351 -4.48 17.18 -4.37
CA GLU A 351 -3.86 16.29 -5.37
C GLU A 351 -2.34 16.25 -5.27
N GLU A 352 -1.70 17.41 -5.01
CA GLU A 352 -0.25 17.52 -4.81
C GLU A 352 0.21 16.65 -3.63
N HIS A 353 -0.48 16.73 -2.50
CA HIS A 353 -0.19 15.91 -1.33
C HIS A 353 -0.44 14.42 -1.58
N ALA A 354 -1.49 14.07 -2.33
CA ALA A 354 -1.73 12.69 -2.71
C ALA A 354 -0.59 12.14 -3.57
N LEU A 355 -0.09 12.92 -4.53
CA LEU A 355 1.04 12.51 -5.35
C LEU A 355 2.33 12.38 -4.52
N GLU A 356 2.62 13.32 -3.61
CA GLU A 356 3.74 13.21 -2.67
C GLU A 356 3.68 11.94 -1.81
N ALA A 357 2.49 11.59 -1.30
CA ALA A 357 2.26 10.42 -0.47
C ALA A 357 2.42 9.08 -1.22
N LEU A 358 2.20 9.07 -2.54
CA LEU A 358 2.40 7.91 -3.42
C LEU A 358 3.82 7.83 -3.99
N THR A 359 4.67 8.83 -3.75
CA THR A 359 5.99 8.97 -4.39
C THR A 359 7.08 9.38 -3.38
N ILE A 360 7.45 10.67 -3.33
CA ILE A 360 8.61 11.18 -2.61
C ILE A 360 8.58 10.88 -1.10
N ASN A 361 7.41 10.82 -0.46
CA ASN A 361 7.35 10.52 0.96
C ASN A 361 7.66 9.04 1.25
N GLY A 362 7.30 8.13 0.34
CA GLY A 362 7.75 6.75 0.37
C GLY A 362 9.27 6.64 0.18
N ALA A 363 9.82 7.39 -0.76
CA ALA A 363 11.28 7.45 -0.97
C ALA A 363 12.03 7.97 0.28
N LYS A 364 11.51 9.00 0.95
CA LYS A 364 12.07 9.50 2.23
C LYS A 364 12.00 8.45 3.34
N ALA A 365 10.89 7.70 3.44
CA ALA A 365 10.75 6.59 4.39
C ALA A 365 11.75 5.44 4.14
N MET A 366 12.36 5.41 2.96
CA MET A 366 13.39 4.46 2.53
C MET A 366 14.82 5.04 2.55
N MET A 367 14.97 6.34 2.80
CA MET A 367 16.23 7.10 2.60
C MET A 367 16.76 6.95 1.16
N LEU A 368 15.88 7.10 0.17
CA LEU A 368 16.16 6.99 -1.26
C LEU A 368 15.61 8.19 -2.06
N ASP A 369 15.21 9.26 -1.38
CA ASP A 369 14.65 10.48 -1.99
C ASP A 369 15.67 11.28 -2.80
N ASP A 370 16.96 10.95 -2.71
CA ASP A 370 18.02 11.45 -3.59
C ASP A 370 18.03 10.76 -4.96
N ARG A 371 17.41 9.57 -5.08
CA ARG A 371 17.39 8.76 -6.31
C ARG A 371 16.04 8.68 -6.99
N ILE A 372 14.94 8.57 -6.23
CA ILE A 372 13.60 8.29 -6.77
C ILE A 372 12.52 9.16 -6.11
N GLY A 373 11.30 9.12 -6.66
CA GLY A 373 10.11 9.74 -6.06
C GLY A 373 9.79 11.17 -6.53
N SER A 374 10.62 11.76 -7.40
CA SER A 374 10.32 13.04 -8.06
C SER A 374 11.02 13.14 -9.41
N ILE A 375 10.55 14.05 -10.26
CA ILE A 375 11.15 14.30 -11.59
C ILE A 375 12.13 15.46 -11.47
N GLU A 376 13.40 15.15 -11.21
CA GLU A 376 14.48 16.12 -11.03
C GLU A 376 15.75 15.65 -11.74
N PRO A 377 16.59 16.57 -12.27
CA PRO A 377 17.87 16.20 -12.84
C PRO A 377 18.75 15.40 -11.87
N GLY A 378 19.38 14.33 -12.37
CA GLY A 378 20.25 13.43 -11.61
C GLY A 378 19.54 12.21 -11.00
N LYS A 379 18.22 12.28 -10.81
CA LYS A 379 17.42 11.15 -10.31
C LYS A 379 17.27 10.06 -11.37
N ASP A 380 16.96 8.86 -10.90
CA ASP A 380 16.68 7.73 -11.79
C ASP A 380 15.42 8.03 -12.61
N ALA A 381 15.44 7.69 -13.89
CA ALA A 381 14.35 7.99 -14.81
C ALA A 381 13.21 6.98 -14.69
N ASP A 382 12.56 6.98 -13.53
CA ASP A 382 11.38 6.18 -13.21
C ASP A 382 10.13 7.05 -13.45
N LEU A 383 9.38 6.79 -14.54
CA LEU A 383 8.32 7.68 -15.02
C LEU A 383 7.09 6.90 -15.46
N VAL A 384 5.91 7.48 -15.25
CA VAL A 384 4.62 6.97 -15.74
C VAL A 384 4.02 7.99 -16.70
N LEU A 385 3.72 7.54 -17.92
CA LEU A 385 3.10 8.34 -18.98
C LEU A 385 1.63 7.96 -19.08
N LEU A 386 0.74 8.95 -19.10
CA LEU A 386 -0.69 8.76 -19.07
C LEU A 386 -1.42 9.55 -20.17
N ASP A 387 -2.54 8.98 -20.64
CA ASP A 387 -3.47 9.55 -21.63
C ASP A 387 -4.60 10.38 -20.99
N GLY A 388 -4.41 10.78 -19.73
CA GLY A 388 -5.38 11.54 -18.98
C GLY A 388 -4.95 11.74 -17.54
N HIS A 389 -5.81 12.38 -16.75
CA HIS A 389 -5.50 12.72 -15.37
C HIS A 389 -5.18 11.47 -14.52
N PHE A 390 -4.12 11.52 -13.71
CA PHE A 390 -3.61 10.36 -12.98
C PHE A 390 -4.50 9.86 -11.83
N PHE A 391 -5.50 10.64 -11.40
CA PHE A 391 -6.56 10.18 -10.48
C PHE A 391 -7.91 9.93 -11.14
N ASP A 392 -7.96 9.98 -12.48
CA ASP A 392 -9.12 9.48 -13.21
C ASP A 392 -9.03 7.95 -13.34
N LEU A 393 -9.84 7.26 -12.54
CA LEU A 393 -9.95 5.80 -12.52
C LEU A 393 -11.07 5.27 -13.41
N THR A 394 -11.71 6.10 -14.23
CA THR A 394 -12.74 5.63 -15.16
C THR A 394 -12.17 4.80 -16.30
N ALA A 395 -10.87 4.93 -16.56
CA ALA A 395 -10.09 4.15 -17.52
C ALA A 395 -8.78 3.71 -16.88
N ASP A 396 -8.15 2.71 -17.49
CA ASP A 396 -6.73 2.46 -17.25
C ASP A 396 -5.88 3.53 -17.94
N ARG A 397 -5.60 4.67 -17.27
CA ARG A 397 -4.88 5.81 -17.89
C ARG A 397 -3.38 5.59 -18.18
N ILE A 398 -2.77 4.48 -17.74
CA ILE A 398 -1.32 4.29 -17.86
C ILE A 398 -0.99 3.77 -19.25
N GLU A 399 -0.28 4.57 -20.05
CA GLU A 399 0.16 4.18 -21.39
C GLU A 399 1.51 3.50 -21.36
N ARG A 400 2.47 4.08 -20.63
CA ARG A 400 3.86 3.60 -20.59
C ARG A 400 4.47 3.80 -19.22
N VAL A 401 5.36 2.89 -18.84
CA VAL A 401 6.17 3.01 -17.63
C VAL A 401 7.64 2.82 -17.96
N PHE A 402 8.44 3.76 -17.50
CA PHE A 402 9.89 3.72 -17.57
C PHE A 402 10.46 3.41 -16.19
N VAL A 403 11.50 2.57 -16.15
CA VAL A 403 12.29 2.28 -14.95
C VAL A 403 13.75 2.34 -15.35
N ASP A 404 14.55 3.14 -14.63
CA ASP A 404 15.94 3.45 -15.02
C ASP A 404 16.04 3.90 -16.49
N GLY A 405 15.07 4.68 -16.97
CA GLY A 405 15.01 5.18 -18.35
C GLY A 405 14.72 4.12 -19.43
N VAL A 406 14.47 2.87 -19.05
CA VAL A 406 14.08 1.78 -19.94
C VAL A 406 12.56 1.68 -19.99
N LEU A 407 11.97 1.57 -21.19
CA LEU A 407 10.54 1.30 -21.35
C LEU A 407 10.24 -0.15 -20.91
N GLU A 408 9.61 -0.31 -19.75
CA GLU A 408 9.29 -1.61 -19.15
C GLU A 408 7.80 -1.97 -19.32
N TYR A 409 6.92 -0.99 -19.55
CA TYR A 409 5.51 -1.27 -19.84
C TYR A 409 5.00 -0.37 -20.96
N GLU A 410 4.20 -0.94 -21.85
CA GLU A 410 3.42 -0.23 -22.84
C GLU A 410 2.05 -0.92 -22.95
N ARG A 411 0.98 -0.15 -22.74
CA ARG A 411 -0.41 -0.64 -22.79
C ARG A 411 -0.76 -0.99 -24.24
N GLU A 412 -1.33 -2.18 -24.46
CA GLU A 412 -1.95 -2.52 -25.74
C GLU A 412 -3.26 -1.73 -25.93
N GLU A 413 -3.76 -1.60 -27.17
CA GLU A 413 -4.95 -0.80 -27.46
C GLU A 413 -6.19 -1.34 -26.69
N VAL A 414 -6.74 -0.54 -25.76
CA VAL A 414 -7.95 -0.87 -25.00
C VAL A 414 -9.08 0.06 -25.41
N LEU A 415 -10.17 -0.51 -25.91
CA LEU A 415 -11.42 0.23 -26.14
C LEU A 415 -12.10 0.48 -24.80
N GLN A 416 -12.06 1.71 -24.31
CA GLN A 416 -12.82 2.12 -23.14
C GLN A 416 -14.31 2.16 -23.50
N GLN A 417 -15.12 1.34 -22.80
CA GLN A 417 -16.57 1.38 -22.92
C GLN A 417 -17.16 2.24 -21.81
N ASP A 418 -17.95 3.22 -22.23
CA ASP A 418 -18.83 4.09 -21.44
C ASP A 418 -18.16 5.07 -20.44
N GLN A 419 -18.53 6.35 -20.56
CA GLN A 419 -18.18 7.38 -19.58
C GLN A 419 -19.14 7.34 -18.39
N LEU A 420 -18.64 7.53 -17.17
CA LEU A 420 -19.48 7.69 -16.00
C LEU A 420 -20.37 8.94 -16.14
N ARG A 421 -21.67 8.77 -15.89
CA ARG A 421 -22.60 9.90 -15.83
C ARG A 421 -22.48 10.60 -14.48
N LEU A 422 -22.06 11.86 -14.49
CA LEU A 422 -22.08 12.71 -13.30
C LEU A 422 -23.52 13.14 -12.99
N VAL A 423 -23.93 12.92 -11.74
CA VAL A 423 -25.26 13.26 -11.19
C VAL A 423 -25.01 13.97 -9.86
N GLY A 424 -24.65 15.25 -9.95
CA GLY A 424 -24.23 16.09 -8.82
C GLY A 424 -23.30 17.23 -9.27
N PRO A 425 -22.82 18.08 -8.36
CA PRO A 425 -22.94 17.99 -6.89
C PRO A 425 -24.34 18.37 -6.37
N PHE A 426 -24.67 17.90 -5.16
CA PHE A 426 -25.88 18.26 -4.43
C PHE A 426 -25.54 18.62 -2.98
N GLU A 427 -26.29 19.54 -2.36
CA GLU A 427 -26.22 19.77 -0.93
C GLU A 427 -26.89 18.63 -0.13
N ALA A 428 -26.52 18.52 1.15
CA ALA A 428 -27.12 17.55 2.09
C ALA A 428 -28.66 17.69 2.11
N ILE A 429 -29.35 16.55 2.14
CA ILE A 429 -30.81 16.52 2.23
C ILE A 429 -31.21 16.70 3.69
N GLU A 430 -32.15 17.58 3.98
CA GLU A 430 -32.79 17.63 5.29
C GLU A 430 -33.76 16.46 5.42
N ASN A 431 -33.65 15.68 6.51
CA ASN A 431 -34.55 14.56 6.72
C ASN A 431 -35.92 15.06 7.20
N GLU A 432 -36.92 14.93 6.34
CA GLU A 432 -38.31 15.30 6.61
C GLU A 432 -39.13 14.19 7.28
N PHE A 433 -38.56 12.99 7.44
CA PHE A 433 -39.22 11.82 8.04
C PHE A 433 -38.64 11.46 9.41
N GLY A 434 -39.50 11.12 10.36
CA GLY A 434 -39.13 10.56 11.65
C GLY A 434 -38.77 9.06 11.58
N PRO A 435 -38.08 8.51 12.58
CA PRO A 435 -37.66 7.10 12.60
C PRO A 435 -38.83 6.09 12.63
N GLU A 436 -40.04 6.53 12.97
CA GLU A 436 -41.26 5.70 12.98
C GLU A 436 -42.08 5.82 11.69
N ASP A 437 -41.69 6.70 10.76
CA ASP A 437 -42.40 6.90 9.51
C ASP A 437 -42.17 5.74 8.56
N SER A 438 -43.15 4.85 8.47
CA SER A 438 -43.13 3.68 7.60
C SER A 438 -43.91 3.87 6.30
N THR A 439 -44.58 5.02 6.12
CA THR A 439 -45.39 5.32 4.94
C THR A 439 -45.14 6.74 4.45
N TYR A 440 -44.53 6.88 3.28
CA TYR A 440 -44.08 8.16 2.71
C TYR A 440 -43.82 8.05 1.21
N ALA A 441 -43.67 9.19 0.53
CA ALA A 441 -43.22 9.26 -0.86
C ALA A 441 -41.97 10.11 -1.01
N ILE A 442 -41.05 9.67 -1.86
CA ILE A 442 -39.87 10.43 -2.30
C ILE A 442 -40.12 10.82 -3.76
N ILE A 443 -40.09 12.11 -4.08
CA ILE A 443 -40.34 12.62 -5.43
C ILE A 443 -39.10 13.30 -6.02
N ASN A 444 -39.10 13.50 -7.34
CA ASN A 444 -37.98 14.04 -8.09
C ASN A 444 -36.69 13.24 -7.90
N ALA A 445 -36.81 11.93 -7.78
CA ALA A 445 -35.64 11.08 -7.66
C ALA A 445 -35.11 10.69 -9.04
N HIS A 446 -33.80 10.51 -9.15
CA HIS A 446 -33.22 9.69 -10.19
C HIS A 446 -33.00 8.29 -9.61
N VAL A 447 -33.94 7.37 -9.88
CA VAL A 447 -33.98 6.07 -9.21
C VAL A 447 -33.26 5.01 -10.03
N PHE A 448 -32.22 4.40 -9.48
CA PHE A 448 -31.60 3.20 -10.04
C PHE A 448 -32.34 1.97 -9.52
N THR A 449 -33.15 1.34 -10.36
CA THR A 449 -33.94 0.14 -9.96
C THR A 449 -33.13 -1.15 -9.97
N VAL A 450 -31.88 -1.09 -10.46
CA VAL A 450 -30.97 -2.23 -10.74
C VAL A 450 -31.47 -3.13 -11.87
N ASN A 451 -32.70 -3.66 -11.78
CA ASN A 451 -33.22 -4.64 -12.74
C ASN A 451 -33.77 -4.03 -14.03
N ASN A 452 -34.26 -2.79 -13.99
CA ASN A 452 -34.96 -2.15 -15.12
C ASN A 452 -34.30 -0.81 -15.54
N GLY A 453 -33.00 -0.66 -15.25
CA GLY A 453 -32.26 0.58 -15.48
C GLY A 453 -32.62 1.69 -14.49
N ASP A 454 -32.32 2.91 -14.89
CA ASP A 454 -32.58 4.14 -14.14
C ASP A 454 -33.85 4.86 -14.61
N ILE A 455 -34.59 5.45 -13.65
CA ILE A 455 -35.81 6.22 -13.91
C ILE A 455 -35.54 7.67 -13.50
N PRO A 456 -35.37 8.60 -14.46
CA PRO A 456 -35.25 10.02 -14.14
C PRO A 456 -36.62 10.60 -13.72
N ASN A 457 -36.61 11.62 -12.86
CA ASN A 457 -37.81 12.30 -12.36
C ASN A 457 -38.86 11.33 -11.78
N ALA A 458 -38.41 10.35 -11.01
CA ALA A 458 -39.23 9.31 -10.43
C ALA A 458 -39.88 9.71 -9.10
N THR A 459 -40.96 8.99 -8.78
CA THR A 459 -41.56 8.92 -7.45
C THR A 459 -41.40 7.51 -6.89
N VAL A 460 -40.88 7.42 -5.67
CA VAL A 460 -40.84 6.19 -4.86
C VAL A 460 -41.92 6.30 -3.79
N VAL A 461 -42.85 5.35 -3.73
CA VAL A 461 -43.88 5.27 -2.69
C VAL A 461 -43.58 4.10 -1.78
N VAL A 462 -43.44 4.40 -0.49
CA VAL A 462 -43.26 3.43 0.58
C VAL A 462 -44.54 3.39 1.42
N LYS A 463 -45.02 2.19 1.71
CA LYS A 463 -46.14 1.96 2.63
C LYS A 463 -45.81 0.80 3.55
N ASP A 464 -46.00 1.00 4.85
CA ASP A 464 -45.69 0.04 5.91
C ASP A 464 -44.28 -0.58 5.76
N GLY A 465 -43.29 0.25 5.40
CA GLY A 465 -41.90 -0.12 5.20
C GLY A 465 -41.59 -0.87 3.90
N LYS A 466 -42.53 -0.93 2.95
CA LYS A 466 -42.40 -1.63 1.67
C LYS A 466 -42.56 -0.68 0.48
N PHE A 467 -41.72 -0.85 -0.54
CA PHE A 467 -41.93 -0.18 -1.82
C PHE A 467 -43.22 -0.71 -2.47
N VAL A 468 -44.21 0.17 -2.66
CA VAL A 468 -45.47 -0.18 -3.33
C VAL A 468 -45.55 0.39 -4.74
N ARG A 469 -44.72 1.39 -5.07
CA ARG A 469 -44.64 1.99 -6.40
C ARG A 469 -43.31 2.69 -6.62
N VAL A 470 -42.72 2.50 -7.80
CA VAL A 470 -41.55 3.24 -8.30
C VAL A 470 -41.82 3.52 -9.78
N ASP A 471 -42.12 4.76 -10.12
CA ASP A 471 -42.47 5.16 -11.50
C ASP A 471 -42.02 6.58 -11.81
N SER A 472 -42.03 6.94 -13.10
CA SER A 472 -41.73 8.31 -13.55
C SER A 472 -42.88 9.27 -13.23
N GLY A 473 -42.57 10.50 -12.83
CA GLY A 473 -43.51 11.56 -12.52
C GLY A 473 -43.50 11.95 -11.05
N ARG A 474 -44.45 12.81 -10.64
CA ARG A 474 -44.58 13.37 -9.28
C ARG A 474 -45.90 13.01 -8.59
N THR A 475 -46.65 12.06 -9.13
CA THR A 475 -47.96 11.70 -8.55
C THR A 475 -47.74 11.04 -7.19
N VAL A 476 -48.45 11.46 -6.14
CA VAL A 476 -48.36 10.89 -4.79
C VAL A 476 -49.78 10.54 -4.29
N PRO A 477 -49.98 9.41 -3.57
CA PRO A 477 -51.26 9.13 -2.92
C PRO A 477 -51.72 10.26 -1.97
N PRO A 478 -53.01 10.60 -1.92
CA PRO A 478 -53.51 11.69 -1.07
C PRO A 478 -53.17 11.51 0.41
N GLY A 479 -52.70 12.58 1.06
CA GLY A 479 -52.41 12.61 2.49
C GLY A 479 -51.12 11.91 2.92
N MET A 480 -50.29 11.47 1.98
CA MET A 480 -49.00 10.85 2.27
C MET A 480 -47.92 11.92 2.48
N PRO A 481 -47.05 11.79 3.51
CA PRO A 481 -45.85 12.62 3.64
C PRO A 481 -44.97 12.52 2.40
N VAL A 482 -44.41 13.65 1.96
CA VAL A 482 -43.61 13.75 0.73
C VAL A 482 -42.28 14.40 1.04
N MET A 483 -41.19 13.77 0.59
CA MET A 483 -39.85 14.36 0.55
C MET A 483 -39.48 14.60 -0.90
N ASP A 484 -39.22 15.85 -1.26
CA ASP A 484 -38.74 16.23 -2.58
C ASP A 484 -37.21 16.30 -2.56
N ILE A 485 -36.56 15.38 -3.28
CA ILE A 485 -35.09 15.30 -3.28
C ILE A 485 -34.45 16.02 -4.47
N GLY A 486 -35.22 16.76 -5.29
CA GLY A 486 -34.67 17.73 -6.25
C GLY A 486 -33.75 17.17 -7.34
N GLY A 487 -34.01 15.97 -7.84
CA GLY A 487 -33.22 15.31 -8.89
C GLY A 487 -32.12 14.38 -8.37
N ARG A 488 -31.97 14.25 -7.05
CA ARG A 488 -30.95 13.42 -6.40
C ARG A 488 -31.16 11.92 -6.67
N ILE A 489 -30.09 11.17 -6.47
CA ILE A 489 -30.03 9.74 -6.73
C ILE A 489 -30.73 8.97 -5.60
N VAL A 490 -31.53 7.97 -5.99
CA VAL A 490 -32.03 6.92 -5.09
C VAL A 490 -31.61 5.58 -5.64
N HIS A 491 -31.00 4.75 -4.81
CA HIS A 491 -30.65 3.37 -5.12
C HIS A 491 -31.04 2.45 -3.95
N PRO A 492 -31.18 1.14 -4.17
CA PRO A 492 -31.32 0.18 -3.07
C PRO A 492 -30.13 0.27 -2.12
N GLY A 493 -30.39 0.20 -0.81
CA GLY A 493 -29.32 0.13 0.18
C GLY A 493 -28.41 -1.08 -0.04
N TYR A 494 -27.13 -0.94 0.29
CA TYR A 494 -26.15 -1.99 0.10
C TYR A 494 -26.43 -3.19 1.01
N VAL A 495 -26.05 -4.38 0.53
CA VAL A 495 -26.14 -5.64 1.26
C VAL A 495 -24.74 -6.24 1.37
N LEU A 496 -24.23 -6.37 2.59
CA LEU A 496 -22.99 -7.08 2.85
C LEU A 496 -23.29 -8.57 2.96
N ALA A 497 -22.94 -9.33 1.91
CA ALA A 497 -23.22 -10.76 1.81
C ALA A 497 -22.38 -11.62 2.78
N ARG A 498 -21.33 -11.04 3.37
CA ARG A 498 -20.53 -11.66 4.43
C ARG A 498 -19.88 -10.59 5.29
N ALA A 499 -20.04 -10.71 6.60
CA ALA A 499 -19.31 -9.97 7.61
C ALA A 499 -19.06 -10.86 8.82
N TYR A 500 -18.13 -10.44 9.67
CA TYR A 500 -17.95 -11.05 10.99
C TYR A 500 -18.78 -10.33 12.05
N PRO A 501 -19.22 -11.02 13.11
CA PRO A 501 -19.87 -10.36 14.23
C PRO A 501 -18.96 -9.28 14.80
N ASN A 502 -19.53 -8.09 15.01
CA ASN A 502 -18.89 -6.99 15.72
C ASN A 502 -17.52 -6.63 15.13
N ASP A 503 -17.41 -6.73 13.80
CA ASP A 503 -16.17 -6.39 13.11
C ASP A 503 -15.99 -4.87 13.12
N TRP A 504 -14.86 -4.42 13.66
CA TRP A 504 -14.40 -3.04 13.51
C TRP A 504 -13.44 -3.01 12.34
N ILE A 505 -13.55 -1.98 11.50
CA ILE A 505 -12.59 -1.71 10.43
C ILE A 505 -11.20 -1.59 11.08
N GLY A 506 -10.43 -2.68 11.03
CA GLY A 506 -9.02 -2.73 11.44
C GLY A 506 -8.66 -3.41 12.77
N ASP A 507 -9.61 -3.80 13.62
CA ASP A 507 -9.24 -4.41 14.90
C ASP A 507 -9.29 -5.95 14.86
N LEU A 508 -8.20 -6.54 14.37
CA LEU A 508 -7.95 -7.99 14.39
C LEU A 508 -8.05 -8.59 15.81
N LYS A 509 -7.96 -7.79 16.89
CA LYS A 509 -8.02 -8.31 18.26
C LYS A 509 -9.44 -8.59 18.75
N TRP A 510 -10.49 -8.14 18.06
CA TRP A 510 -11.87 -8.55 18.39
C TRP A 510 -12.34 -9.76 17.58
N GLN A 511 -11.59 -10.17 16.55
CA GLN A 511 -11.89 -11.38 15.79
C GLN A 511 -11.77 -12.68 16.61
N VAL A 512 -11.20 -12.63 17.82
CA VAL A 512 -11.05 -13.80 18.71
C VAL A 512 -12.38 -14.34 19.24
N GLN A 513 -13.51 -13.67 18.98
CA GLN A 513 -14.84 -14.16 19.38
C GLN A 513 -15.63 -14.85 18.23
N ASN A 514 -15.06 -14.94 17.02
CA ASN A 514 -15.83 -15.32 15.83
C ASN A 514 -15.72 -16.79 15.42
N ASP A 515 -14.74 -17.51 15.96
CA ASP A 515 -14.46 -18.90 15.62
C ASP A 515 -14.36 -19.74 16.91
N GLU A 516 -15.18 -20.79 17.01
CA GLU A 516 -15.05 -21.82 18.04
C GLU A 516 -14.04 -22.87 17.54
N ILE A 517 -12.82 -22.85 18.09
CA ILE A 517 -11.68 -23.61 17.54
C ILE A 517 -11.36 -24.90 18.29
N ILE A 518 -12.23 -25.37 19.19
CA ILE A 518 -12.02 -26.67 19.87
C ILE A 518 -11.95 -27.85 18.90
N GLU A 519 -12.69 -27.80 17.78
CA GLU A 519 -12.72 -28.85 16.77
C GLU A 519 -13.09 -28.31 15.38
N PRO A 520 -12.77 -29.00 14.27
CA PRO A 520 -12.93 -28.44 12.93
C PRO A 520 -14.38 -28.34 12.43
N ILE A 521 -15.35 -28.99 13.09
CA ILE A 521 -16.75 -29.07 12.66
C ILE A 521 -17.62 -28.69 13.85
N VAL A 522 -18.19 -27.49 13.82
CA VAL A 522 -19.02 -26.90 14.88
C VAL A 522 -20.35 -26.33 14.34
N PRO A 523 -21.16 -27.14 13.60
CA PRO A 523 -22.40 -26.69 12.97
C PRO A 523 -23.47 -26.15 13.94
N GLU A 524 -23.36 -26.48 15.22
CA GLU A 524 -24.22 -26.00 16.30
C GLU A 524 -23.99 -24.52 16.64
N MET A 525 -22.84 -23.96 16.27
CA MET A 525 -22.53 -22.54 16.50
C MET A 525 -23.46 -21.67 15.66
N ASN A 526 -23.90 -20.55 16.24
CA ASN A 526 -24.83 -19.64 15.59
C ASN A 526 -24.41 -18.20 15.82
N ALA A 527 -24.08 -17.51 14.74
CA ALA A 527 -23.58 -16.14 14.76
C ALA A 527 -24.54 -15.15 15.43
N VAL A 528 -25.85 -15.44 15.49
CA VAL A 528 -26.84 -14.56 16.14
C VAL A 528 -26.52 -14.29 17.61
N PHE A 529 -25.93 -15.25 18.33
CA PHE A 529 -25.58 -15.10 19.74
C PHE A 529 -24.28 -14.30 19.95
N ALA A 530 -23.53 -14.05 18.89
CA ALA A 530 -22.32 -13.24 18.90
C ALA A 530 -22.56 -11.82 18.39
N VAL A 531 -23.75 -11.50 17.86
CA VAL A 531 -24.06 -10.13 17.43
C VAL A 531 -24.29 -9.24 18.64
N ASP A 532 -23.52 -8.16 18.74
CA ASP A 532 -23.74 -7.06 19.67
C ASP A 532 -24.32 -5.85 18.90
N PRO A 533 -25.64 -5.60 19.00
CA PRO A 533 -26.28 -4.43 18.38
C PRO A 533 -25.69 -3.08 18.80
N TRP A 534 -25.00 -3.01 19.94
CA TRP A 534 -24.38 -1.78 20.44
C TRP A 534 -23.01 -1.52 19.83
N PHE A 535 -22.48 -2.48 19.09
CA PHE A 535 -21.19 -2.33 18.45
C PHE A 535 -21.26 -1.22 17.38
N PRO A 536 -20.41 -0.18 17.43
CA PRO A 536 -20.66 1.01 16.62
C PRO A 536 -20.52 0.78 15.10
N SER A 537 -19.90 -0.32 14.67
CA SER A 537 -19.78 -0.63 13.24
C SER A 537 -21.15 -0.83 12.57
N TYR A 538 -22.21 -1.25 13.27
CA TYR A 538 -23.55 -1.35 12.69
C TYR A 538 -24.10 0.03 12.31
N LYS A 539 -23.90 1.04 13.16
CA LYS A 539 -24.27 2.42 12.85
C LYS A 539 -23.45 2.98 11.70
N VAL A 540 -22.12 2.79 11.72
CA VAL A 540 -21.23 3.25 10.63
C VAL A 540 -21.65 2.64 9.28
N ASN A 541 -21.91 1.33 9.25
CA ASN A 541 -22.40 0.65 8.05
C ASN A 541 -23.73 1.25 7.56
N MET A 542 -24.66 1.56 8.47
CA MET A 542 -25.93 2.19 8.13
C MET A 542 -25.72 3.60 7.53
N ASP A 543 -24.85 4.41 8.13
CA ASP A 543 -24.52 5.75 7.64
C ASP A 543 -23.84 5.70 6.24
N MET A 544 -23.11 4.62 5.94
CA MET A 544 -22.53 4.32 4.61
C MET A 544 -23.55 3.73 3.61
N GLY A 545 -24.82 3.56 4.00
CA GLY A 545 -25.88 3.02 3.15
C GLY A 545 -25.97 1.49 3.10
N VAL A 546 -25.21 0.76 3.95
CA VAL A 546 -25.38 -0.68 4.15
C VAL A 546 -26.59 -0.91 5.05
N THR A 547 -27.65 -1.49 4.49
CA THR A 547 -28.93 -1.66 5.21
C THR A 547 -29.17 -3.08 5.70
N ALA A 548 -28.38 -4.04 5.25
CA ALA A 548 -28.45 -5.44 5.67
C ALA A 548 -27.07 -6.10 5.60
N ILE A 549 -26.80 -6.97 6.57
CA ILE A 549 -25.53 -7.69 6.69
C ILE A 549 -25.84 -9.15 6.99
N ASN A 550 -25.16 -10.05 6.28
CA ASN A 550 -25.10 -11.46 6.63
C ASN A 550 -23.87 -11.71 7.51
N VAL A 551 -24.10 -11.89 8.81
CA VAL A 551 -23.07 -12.17 9.81
C VAL A 551 -22.80 -13.66 9.82
N THR A 552 -21.56 -14.07 9.59
CA THR A 552 -21.17 -15.48 9.52
C THR A 552 -20.05 -15.81 10.50
N PRO A 553 -19.93 -17.07 10.95
CA PRO A 553 -18.70 -17.54 11.59
C PRO A 553 -17.45 -17.29 10.74
N GLY A 554 -16.29 -17.35 11.40
CA GLY A 554 -14.99 -17.13 10.80
C GLY A 554 -14.57 -18.18 9.77
N ARG A 555 -13.26 -18.40 9.65
CA ARG A 555 -12.68 -19.34 8.67
C ARG A 555 -11.78 -20.39 9.31
N ALA A 556 -11.73 -20.44 10.64
CA ALA A 556 -10.85 -21.37 11.34
C ALA A 556 -11.35 -22.82 11.26
N ASN A 557 -12.66 -23.04 11.07
CA ASN A 557 -13.28 -24.35 11.02
C ASN A 557 -13.61 -24.78 9.58
N LEU A 558 -13.65 -26.10 9.34
CA LEU A 558 -14.19 -26.68 8.10
C LEU A 558 -15.70 -26.42 7.99
N VAL A 559 -16.41 -26.47 9.12
CA VAL A 559 -17.81 -26.08 9.27
C VAL A 559 -17.90 -25.23 10.53
N GLY A 560 -18.02 -23.91 10.39
CA GLY A 560 -17.97 -22.96 11.53
C GLY A 560 -19.31 -22.64 12.19
N GLY A 561 -20.42 -23.21 11.71
CA GLY A 561 -21.77 -22.92 12.21
C GLY A 561 -22.64 -22.15 11.22
N ASN A 562 -23.68 -21.52 11.75
CA ASN A 562 -24.73 -20.84 10.99
C ASN A 562 -24.53 -19.31 10.99
N GLY A 563 -24.76 -18.70 9.83
CA GLY A 563 -24.86 -17.25 9.70
C GLY A 563 -26.27 -16.71 9.98
N VAL A 564 -26.38 -15.39 10.14
CA VAL A 564 -27.64 -14.69 10.36
C VAL A 564 -27.68 -13.39 9.56
N VAL A 565 -28.83 -13.09 8.96
CA VAL A 565 -29.05 -11.79 8.31
C VAL A 565 -29.66 -10.82 9.31
N VAL A 566 -29.01 -9.67 9.48
CA VAL A 566 -29.47 -8.59 10.34
C VAL A 566 -29.63 -7.29 9.55
N LYS A 567 -30.61 -6.47 9.94
CA LYS A 567 -30.65 -5.05 9.58
C LYS A 567 -29.64 -4.30 10.44
N THR A 568 -28.98 -3.30 9.86
CA THR A 568 -27.98 -2.46 10.53
C THR A 568 -28.58 -1.42 11.47
N VAL A 569 -29.91 -1.32 11.54
CA VAL A 569 -30.64 -0.37 12.38
C VAL A 569 -31.34 -1.10 13.54
N GLY A 570 -31.26 -0.48 14.71
CA GLY A 570 -31.87 -0.96 15.95
C GLY A 570 -30.85 -1.44 16.97
N MET A 571 -31.28 -1.56 18.23
CA MET A 571 -30.45 -1.99 19.36
C MET A 571 -30.91 -3.33 19.96
N ASP A 572 -31.91 -3.95 19.33
CA ASP A 572 -32.55 -5.18 19.77
C ASP A 572 -32.33 -6.23 18.69
N ILE A 573 -31.50 -7.23 18.98
CA ILE A 573 -31.11 -8.25 18.01
C ILE A 573 -32.32 -9.00 17.46
N GLU A 574 -33.34 -9.27 18.26
CA GLU A 574 -34.55 -9.98 17.81
C GLU A 574 -35.33 -9.16 16.78
N LYS A 575 -35.24 -7.82 16.85
CA LYS A 575 -35.83 -6.91 15.85
C LYS A 575 -34.92 -6.67 14.65
N MET A 576 -33.62 -6.85 14.79
CA MET A 576 -32.65 -6.72 13.70
C MET A 576 -32.65 -7.94 12.78
N VAL A 577 -32.80 -9.14 13.35
CA VAL A 577 -32.79 -10.41 12.59
C VAL A 577 -33.92 -10.43 11.55
N ARG A 578 -33.60 -10.94 10.36
CA ARG A 578 -34.57 -11.24 9.31
C ARG A 578 -34.53 -12.75 9.04
N ARG A 579 -35.68 -13.41 9.24
CA ARG A 579 -35.85 -14.85 9.06
C ARG A 579 -36.42 -15.17 7.69
#